data_AF-A0A8B6EN22-F1
#
_entry.id   AF-A0A8B6EN22-F1
#
_cell.length_a   1.000
_cell.length_b   1.000
_cell.length_c   1.000
_cell.angle_alpha   90.00
_cell.angle_beta   90.00
_cell.angle_gamma   90.00
#
_symmetry.space_group_name_H-M   'P 1'
#
loop_
_entity.id
_entity.type
_entity.pdbx_description
1 polymer ?
#
loop_
_entity_poly.entity_id
_entity_poly.type
_entity_poly.pdbx_seq_one_letter_code
_entity_poly.pdbx_strand_id
1 'polypeptide(L)'
;MNAKKGFVHGPFQSLPFANYRVSPLGVAEGKYSGKKRLILDLSSPHDNDNFLSINEMIDKEECSMSYVKIDDAIRIILKLGRNSTLCKYDISDAFKICPYLPSQWPLFCFKWQSFYYYYVRLTFGCRSSPKIFDTISQAICHIAEKNYKIKNILHLLDDFLTIDHPSEDGERSMAIMMTIFKRLNIPIAKHKTEGPVTCLEYLGIILDSNKMEARLPNIKVQRICEFISKLLSKSSCTKRQFCSCWDILIKNTP
;
A
#
# COMPACT_ATOMS: atom_id res chain seq x y z
N MET A 1 -18.35 5.33 6.17
CA MET A 1 -17.52 4.12 6.43
C MET A 1 -16.39 4.37 7.42
N ASN A 2 -15.62 5.47 7.32
CA ASN A 2 -14.52 5.78 8.26
C ASN A 2 -14.99 6.27 9.64
N ALA A 3 -16.06 7.08 9.74
CA ALA A 3 -16.59 7.57 11.03
C ALA A 3 -17.13 6.44 11.91
N LYS A 4 -17.84 5.46 11.33
CA LYS A 4 -18.34 4.27 12.05
C LYS A 4 -17.22 3.38 12.62
N LYS A 5 -15.99 3.48 12.10
CA LYS A 5 -14.80 2.76 12.57
C LYS A 5 -13.96 3.58 13.57
N GLY A 6 -14.37 4.81 13.90
CA GLY A 6 -13.63 5.69 14.81
C GLY A 6 -12.35 6.30 14.22
N PHE A 7 -12.17 6.27 12.90
CA PHE A 7 -10.99 6.87 12.24
C PHE A 7 -11.14 8.37 11.98
N VAL A 8 -12.39 8.85 12.02
CA VAL A 8 -12.79 10.23 11.76
C VAL A 8 -13.78 10.63 12.84
N HIS A 9 -13.61 11.82 13.38
CA HIS A 9 -14.54 12.43 14.32
C HIS A 9 -15.39 13.49 13.59
N GLY A 10 -16.65 13.59 13.98
CA GLY A 10 -17.68 14.43 13.38
C GLY A 10 -18.97 13.65 13.16
N PRO A 11 -20.02 14.27 12.58
CA PRO A 11 -20.07 15.66 12.11
C PRO A 11 -20.03 16.69 13.24
N PHE A 12 -19.39 17.83 12.99
CA PHE A 12 -19.45 19.03 13.84
C PHE A 12 -19.99 20.23 13.07
N GLN A 13 -20.77 21.09 13.73
CA GLN A 13 -21.13 22.40 13.17
C GLN A 13 -19.93 23.37 13.20
N SER A 14 -19.12 23.30 14.26
CA SER A 14 -17.84 23.99 14.41
C SER A 14 -16.82 23.04 15.03
N LEU A 15 -15.56 23.12 14.60
CA LEU A 15 -14.51 22.25 15.13
C LEU A 15 -14.16 22.62 16.57
N PRO A 16 -13.88 21.65 17.45
CA PRO A 16 -13.50 21.89 18.85
C PRO A 16 -12.02 22.30 18.99
N PHE A 17 -11.51 23.11 18.05
CA PHE A 17 -10.12 23.55 18.02
C PHE A 17 -10.06 25.08 17.85
N ALA A 18 -9.18 25.73 18.58
CA ALA A 18 -8.97 27.18 18.45
C ALA A 18 -8.35 27.53 17.08
N ASN A 19 -7.33 26.76 16.66
CA ASN A 19 -6.65 26.91 15.38
C ASN A 19 -6.67 25.56 14.66
N TYR A 20 -7.11 25.54 13.40
CA TYR A 20 -7.20 24.32 12.60
C TYR A 20 -7.03 24.61 11.10
N ARG A 21 -6.69 23.57 10.33
CA ARG A 21 -6.62 23.62 8.87
C ARG A 21 -7.68 22.70 8.28
N VAL A 22 -8.39 23.21 7.27
CA VAL A 22 -9.41 22.46 6.53
C VAL A 22 -8.89 22.20 5.12
N SER A 23 -8.59 20.95 4.82
CA SER A 23 -8.11 20.56 3.50
C SER A 23 -9.25 20.04 2.63
N PRO A 24 -9.19 20.24 1.29
CA PRO A 24 -10.15 19.67 0.36
C PRO A 24 -10.16 18.14 0.39
N LEU A 25 -11.31 17.56 0.07
CA LEU A 25 -11.43 16.12 -0.16
C LEU A 25 -11.40 15.82 -1.65
N GLY A 26 -10.51 14.89 -2.02
CA GLY A 26 -10.47 14.26 -3.33
C GLY A 26 -11.00 12.82 -3.28
N VAL A 27 -11.36 12.30 -4.45
CA VAL A 27 -11.63 10.88 -4.68
C VAL A 27 -10.65 10.37 -5.71
N ALA A 28 -9.81 9.42 -5.32
CA ALA A 28 -9.02 8.64 -6.27
C ALA A 28 -9.75 7.34 -6.58
N GLU A 29 -9.91 7.04 -7.85
CA GLU A 29 -10.45 5.76 -8.30
C GLU A 29 -9.28 4.83 -8.66
N GLY A 30 -9.31 3.62 -8.11
CA GLY A 30 -8.37 2.59 -8.53
C GLY A 30 -8.53 2.33 -10.01
N LYS A 31 -7.48 2.59 -10.80
CA LYS A 31 -7.45 2.57 -12.28
C LYS A 31 -8.14 1.35 -12.92
N TYR A 32 -8.19 0.22 -12.22
CA TYR A 32 -8.78 -1.03 -12.72
C TYR A 32 -9.83 -1.69 -11.81
N SER A 33 -9.90 -1.32 -10.54
CA SER A 33 -10.85 -1.92 -9.60
C SER A 33 -12.13 -1.10 -9.47
N GLY A 34 -12.15 0.14 -9.97
CA GLY A 34 -13.23 1.10 -9.73
C GLY A 34 -13.38 1.49 -8.26
N LYS A 35 -12.49 1.00 -7.38
CA LYS A 35 -12.56 1.25 -5.94
C LYS A 35 -12.22 2.70 -5.68
N LYS A 36 -13.21 3.46 -5.22
CA LYS A 36 -13.06 4.85 -4.83
C LYS A 36 -12.40 4.93 -3.45
N ARG A 37 -11.35 5.75 -3.34
CA ARG A 37 -10.64 6.05 -2.10
C ARG A 37 -10.73 7.55 -1.86
N LEU A 38 -11.21 7.92 -0.68
CA LEU A 38 -11.14 9.30 -0.23
C LEU A 38 -9.67 9.65 0.05
N ILE A 39 -9.24 10.79 -0.47
CA ILE A 39 -7.91 11.36 -0.24
C ILE A 39 -8.11 12.75 0.35
N LEU A 40 -7.37 13.06 1.40
CA LEU A 40 -7.29 14.42 1.91
C LEU A 40 -6.20 15.14 1.12
N ASP A 41 -6.54 16.23 0.42
CA ASP A 41 -5.57 16.98 -0.37
C ASP A 41 -4.72 17.87 0.55
N LEU A 42 -3.70 17.25 1.12
CA LEU A 42 -2.75 17.88 2.03
C LEU A 42 -1.65 18.67 1.32
N SER A 43 -1.68 18.67 -0.01
CA SER A 43 -0.86 19.54 -0.86
C SER A 43 -1.59 20.83 -1.24
N SER A 44 -2.86 20.99 -0.83
CA SER A 44 -3.59 22.24 -0.98
C SER A 44 -3.24 23.26 0.11
N PRO A 45 -3.14 24.57 -0.20
CA PRO A 45 -3.18 25.15 -1.55
C PRO A 45 -1.93 24.78 -2.36
N HIS A 46 -2.12 24.51 -3.66
CA HIS A 46 -1.00 24.25 -4.57
C HIS A 46 -0.41 25.58 -5.03
N ASP A 47 0.91 25.67 -5.10
CA ASP A 47 1.65 26.82 -5.67
C ASP A 47 1.27 28.17 -5.02
N ASN A 48 1.19 28.23 -3.69
CA ASN A 48 0.84 29.44 -2.94
C ASN A 48 1.98 29.89 -2.02
N ASP A 49 2.70 30.93 -2.44
CA ASP A 49 3.86 31.47 -1.70
C ASP A 49 3.51 32.05 -0.31
N ASN A 50 2.24 32.43 -0.09
CA ASN A 50 1.80 33.03 1.18
C ASN A 50 1.37 31.99 2.21
N PHE A 51 0.99 30.78 1.76
CA PHE A 51 0.43 29.75 2.63
C PHE A 51 0.95 28.37 2.25
N LEU A 52 1.93 27.89 3.01
CA LEU A 52 2.45 26.53 2.86
C LEU A 52 1.37 25.48 3.15
N SER A 53 1.24 24.51 2.24
CA SER A 53 0.44 23.30 2.44
C SER A 53 1.03 22.40 3.53
N ILE A 54 0.27 21.40 3.98
CA ILE A 54 0.73 20.49 5.03
C ILE A 54 1.90 19.64 4.54
N ASN A 55 1.85 19.18 3.31
CA ASN A 55 2.92 18.39 2.71
C ASN A 55 4.19 19.20 2.45
N GLU A 56 4.11 20.50 2.22
CA GLU A 56 5.30 21.37 2.06
C GLU A 56 6.04 21.60 3.37
N MET A 57 5.33 21.59 4.50
CA MET A 57 5.93 21.68 5.83
C MET A 57 6.59 20.37 6.31
N ILE A 58 6.50 19.29 5.51
CA ILE A 58 7.12 17.99 5.82
C ILE A 58 8.37 17.82 4.96
N ASP A 59 9.51 17.59 5.62
CA ASP A 59 10.77 17.32 4.96
C ASP A 59 10.65 16.08 4.04
N LYS A 60 11.07 16.26 2.79
CA LYS A 60 11.06 15.22 1.77
C LYS A 60 12.11 14.16 2.07
N GLU A 61 13.27 14.55 2.57
CA GLU A 61 14.40 13.65 2.76
C GLU A 61 14.13 12.66 3.90
N GLU A 62 13.51 13.14 4.99
CA GLU A 62 13.09 12.29 6.11
C GLU A 62 12.01 11.26 5.72
N CYS A 63 11.22 11.56 4.69
CA CYS A 63 10.15 10.69 4.20
C CYS A 63 10.59 9.75 3.06
N SER A 64 11.88 9.75 2.70
CA SER A 64 12.40 8.88 1.66
C SER A 64 12.33 7.39 2.06
N MET A 65 11.96 6.53 1.10
CA MET A 65 11.83 5.09 1.29
C MET A 65 12.46 4.36 0.12
N SER A 66 13.09 3.22 0.41
CA SER A 66 13.47 2.23 -0.59
C SER A 66 12.43 1.12 -0.57
N TYR A 67 11.82 0.85 -1.72
CA TYR A 67 10.79 -0.17 -1.83
C TYR A 67 11.40 -1.51 -2.25
N VAL A 68 10.89 -2.59 -1.65
CA VAL A 68 11.17 -3.95 -2.11
C VAL A 68 10.69 -4.09 -3.56
N LYS A 69 11.53 -4.73 -4.38
CA LYS A 69 11.24 -5.02 -5.78
C LYS A 69 10.80 -6.46 -5.94
N ILE A 70 10.12 -6.75 -7.05
CA ILE A 70 9.78 -8.12 -7.40
C ILE A 70 11.04 -9.00 -7.57
N ASP A 71 12.14 -8.40 -8.02
CA ASP A 71 13.44 -9.07 -8.18
C ASP A 71 14.00 -9.60 -6.86
N ASP A 72 13.67 -8.97 -5.73
CA ASP A 72 14.06 -9.49 -4.42
C ASP A 72 13.39 -10.85 -4.17
N ALA A 73 12.09 -10.96 -4.46
CA ALA A 73 11.33 -12.20 -4.33
C ALA A 73 11.86 -13.27 -5.29
N ILE A 74 12.12 -12.90 -6.56
CA ILE A 74 12.66 -13.81 -7.57
C ILE A 74 14.03 -14.33 -7.14
N ARG A 75 14.93 -13.46 -6.66
CA ARG A 75 16.27 -13.87 -6.17
C ARG A 75 16.18 -14.84 -5.00
N ILE A 76 15.25 -14.63 -4.08
CA ILE A 76 15.03 -15.56 -2.96
C ILE A 76 14.54 -16.92 -3.48
N ILE A 77 13.53 -16.95 -4.36
CA ILE A 77 13.01 -18.19 -4.94
C ILE A 77 14.11 -18.95 -5.69
N LEU A 78 14.93 -18.25 -6.49
CA LEU A 78 16.07 -18.86 -7.18
C LEU A 78 17.08 -19.47 -6.22
N LYS A 79 17.33 -18.81 -5.08
CA LYS A 79 18.26 -19.28 -4.05
C LYS A 79 17.73 -20.50 -3.29
N LEU A 80 16.44 -20.52 -2.97
CA LEU A 80 15.81 -21.63 -2.22
C LEU A 80 15.46 -22.81 -3.12
N GLY A 81 15.25 -22.56 -4.41
CA GLY A 81 15.01 -23.57 -5.43
C GLY A 81 13.54 -23.91 -5.64
N ARG A 82 13.35 -24.94 -6.47
CA ARG A 82 12.03 -25.39 -6.93
C ARG A 82 11.17 -25.88 -5.77
N ASN A 83 9.87 -25.58 -5.84
CA ASN A 83 8.85 -25.90 -4.83
C ASN A 83 8.99 -25.11 -3.52
N SER A 84 9.66 -23.95 -3.55
CA SER A 84 9.67 -23.04 -2.40
C SER A 84 8.25 -22.61 -2.05
N THR A 85 7.91 -22.56 -0.78
CA THR A 85 6.56 -22.26 -0.33
C THR A 85 6.38 -20.76 -0.14
N LEU A 86 5.30 -20.20 -0.68
CA LEU A 86 5.00 -18.78 -0.65
C LEU A 86 3.77 -18.53 0.23
N CYS A 87 3.84 -17.54 1.11
CA CYS A 87 2.68 -17.05 1.86
C CYS A 87 2.59 -15.52 1.75
N LYS A 88 1.42 -15.03 1.38
CA LYS A 88 1.11 -13.60 1.22
C LYS A 88 0.18 -13.14 2.33
N TYR A 89 0.44 -11.94 2.85
CA TYR A 89 -0.38 -11.29 3.88
C TYR A 89 -0.63 -9.83 3.48
N ASP A 90 -1.83 -9.33 3.76
CA ASP A 90 -2.23 -7.93 3.48
C ASP A 90 -2.81 -7.33 4.76
N ILE A 91 -2.24 -6.23 5.24
CA ILE A 91 -2.78 -5.49 6.37
C ILE A 91 -4.04 -4.74 5.92
N SER A 92 -5.16 -5.02 6.57
CA SER A 92 -6.40 -4.29 6.31
C SER A 92 -6.38 -2.89 6.91
N ASP A 93 -7.08 -1.95 6.28
CA ASP A 93 -7.16 -0.55 6.72
C ASP A 93 -5.77 0.08 6.96
N ALA A 94 -4.82 -0.19 6.05
CA ALA A 94 -3.49 0.42 6.03
C ALA A 94 -3.52 1.93 6.28
N PHE A 95 -2.47 2.45 6.92
CA PHE A 95 -2.37 3.78 7.54
C PHE A 95 -3.29 4.00 8.73
N LYS A 96 -4.54 3.55 8.68
CA LYS A 96 -5.54 3.83 9.74
C LYS A 96 -5.24 3.12 11.06
N ILE A 97 -4.36 2.13 11.07
CA ILE A 97 -3.87 1.50 12.31
C ILE A 97 -3.03 2.48 13.14
N CYS A 98 -2.42 3.49 12.52
CA CYS A 98 -1.53 4.43 13.16
C CYS A 98 -2.29 5.68 13.61
N PRO A 99 -2.36 5.99 14.92
CA PRO A 99 -2.91 7.24 15.41
C PRO A 99 -2.02 8.44 15.10
N TYR A 100 -2.67 9.58 14.85
CA TYR A 100 -2.04 10.88 15.06
C TYR A 100 -2.03 11.23 16.54
N LEU A 101 -1.03 12.02 16.95
CA LEU A 101 -1.07 12.65 18.27
C LEU A 101 -2.27 13.60 18.36
N PRO A 102 -2.95 13.69 19.52
CA PRO A 102 -4.09 14.60 19.68
C PRO A 102 -3.81 16.06 19.33
N SER A 103 -2.59 16.52 19.59
CA SER A 103 -2.12 17.86 19.22
C SER A 103 -2.05 18.10 17.71
N GLN A 104 -1.99 17.04 16.90
CA GLN A 104 -1.91 17.12 15.44
C GLN A 104 -3.28 17.02 14.76
N TRP A 105 -4.34 16.58 15.46
CA TRP A 105 -5.69 16.47 14.89
C TRP A 105 -6.18 17.74 14.19
N PRO A 106 -5.93 18.97 14.70
CA PRO A 106 -6.37 20.19 14.04
C PRO A 106 -5.78 20.40 12.63
N LEU A 107 -4.69 19.71 12.29
CA LEU A 107 -4.06 19.77 10.97
C LEU A 107 -4.79 18.90 9.93
N PHE A 108 -5.55 17.88 10.34
CA PHE A 108 -6.16 16.91 9.43
C PHE A 108 -7.68 17.04 9.37
N CYS A 109 -8.18 18.29 9.30
CA CYS A 109 -9.60 18.56 9.21
C CYS A 109 -10.08 18.66 7.75
N PHE A 110 -11.36 18.37 7.53
CA PHE A 110 -12.03 18.55 6.25
C PHE A 110 -13.50 18.94 6.45
N LYS A 111 -14.11 19.47 5.38
CA LYS A 111 -15.53 19.84 5.36
C LYS A 111 -16.29 18.99 4.34
N TRP A 112 -17.44 18.47 4.74
CA TRP A 112 -18.34 17.69 3.88
C TRP A 112 -19.79 18.01 4.19
N GLN A 113 -20.59 18.33 3.17
CA GLN A 113 -22.00 18.71 3.30
C GLN A 113 -22.24 19.74 4.42
N SER A 114 -21.45 20.82 4.42
CA SER A 114 -21.49 21.89 5.42
C SER A 114 -21.03 21.53 6.84
N PHE A 115 -20.77 20.26 7.15
CA PHE A 115 -20.25 19.83 8.45
C PHE A 115 -18.73 19.64 8.42
N TYR A 116 -18.11 19.84 9.57
CA TYR A 116 -16.68 19.64 9.77
C TYR A 116 -16.39 18.27 10.37
N TYR A 117 -15.21 17.76 10.00
CA TYR A 117 -14.68 16.48 10.44
C TYR A 117 -13.17 16.59 10.59
N TYR A 118 -12.57 15.68 11.35
CA TYR A 118 -11.12 15.53 11.40
C TYR A 118 -10.70 14.07 11.51
N TYR A 119 -9.56 13.74 10.90
CA TYR A 119 -8.96 12.42 11.02
C TYR A 119 -8.14 12.30 12.29
N VAL A 120 -8.22 11.14 12.96
CA VAL A 120 -7.40 10.82 14.15
C VAL A 120 -6.36 9.74 13.87
N ARG A 121 -6.31 9.24 12.64
CA ARG A 121 -5.39 8.21 12.16
C ARG A 121 -4.75 8.66 10.84
N LEU A 122 -3.59 8.10 10.48
CA LEU A 122 -2.90 8.44 9.24
C LEU A 122 -3.81 8.35 8.01
N THR A 123 -3.66 9.31 7.10
CA THR A 123 -4.51 9.45 5.91
C THR A 123 -3.74 9.32 4.61
N PHE A 124 -4.41 8.80 3.59
CA PHE A 124 -3.94 8.96 2.21
C PHE A 124 -3.89 10.44 1.84
N GLY A 125 -2.81 10.84 1.16
CA GLY A 125 -2.53 12.23 0.78
C GLY A 125 -1.46 12.90 1.62
N CYS A 126 -1.13 12.37 2.81
CA CYS A 126 -0.07 12.90 3.66
C CYS A 126 1.30 12.32 3.25
N ARG A 127 2.30 13.18 3.06
CA ARG A 127 3.66 12.80 2.62
C ARG A 127 4.35 11.84 3.58
N SER A 128 4.22 12.05 4.88
CA SER A 128 4.90 11.22 5.89
C SER A 128 4.18 9.91 6.20
N SER A 129 2.90 9.79 5.84
CA SER A 129 2.09 8.61 6.22
C SER A 129 2.66 7.27 5.73
N PRO A 130 3.11 7.14 4.47
CA PRO A 130 3.76 5.92 4.00
C PRO A 130 5.00 5.54 4.83
N LYS A 131 5.90 6.49 5.10
CA LYS A 131 7.14 6.25 5.86
C LYS A 131 6.87 5.83 7.30
N ILE A 132 5.95 6.51 7.97
CA ILE A 132 5.57 6.19 9.36
C ILE A 132 4.98 4.78 9.42
N PHE A 133 4.11 4.43 8.47
CA PHE A 133 3.53 3.10 8.40
C PHE A 133 4.56 2.03 8.07
N ASP A 134 5.48 2.31 7.15
CA ASP A 134 6.56 1.39 6.77
C ASP A 134 7.43 1.01 7.97
N THR A 135 7.63 1.92 8.93
CA THR A 135 8.36 1.62 10.18
C THR A 135 7.69 0.51 10.99
N ILE A 136 6.35 0.42 10.97
CA ILE A 136 5.62 -0.68 11.61
C ILE A 136 5.84 -1.98 10.84
N SER A 137 5.79 -1.94 9.51
CA SER A 137 6.04 -3.11 8.67
C SER A 137 7.46 -3.65 8.83
N GLN A 138 8.45 -2.77 8.92
CA GLN A 138 9.83 -3.12 9.24
C GLN A 138 9.94 -3.74 10.63
N ALA A 139 9.26 -3.19 11.64
CA ALA A 139 9.25 -3.75 12.99
C ALA A 139 8.65 -5.17 13.04
N ILE A 140 7.57 -5.43 12.29
CA ILE A 140 6.99 -6.77 12.16
C ILE A 140 8.00 -7.74 11.55
N CYS A 141 8.66 -7.33 10.45
CA CYS A 141 9.70 -8.14 9.81
C CYS A 141 10.85 -8.44 10.77
N HIS A 142 11.30 -7.43 11.52
CA HIS A 142 12.37 -7.58 12.50
C HIS A 142 11.98 -8.56 13.62
N ILE A 143 10.76 -8.48 14.15
CA ILE A 143 10.25 -9.42 15.16
C ILE A 143 10.19 -10.84 14.59
N ALA A 144 9.66 -11.02 13.38
CA ALA A 144 9.56 -12.32 12.72
C ALA A 144 10.93 -12.96 12.51
N GLU A 145 11.91 -12.19 12.04
CA GLU A 145 13.26 -12.66 11.79
C GLU A 145 13.99 -12.98 13.10
N LYS A 146 14.04 -12.05 14.06
CA LYS A 146 14.85 -12.20 15.27
C LYS A 146 14.29 -13.23 16.25
N ASN A 147 12.99 -13.18 16.50
CA ASN A 147 12.36 -13.99 17.54
C ASN A 147 11.88 -15.36 17.03
N TYR A 148 11.51 -15.46 15.75
CA TYR A 148 10.89 -16.68 15.22
C TYR A 148 11.65 -17.31 14.05
N LYS A 149 12.75 -16.71 13.62
CA LYS A 149 13.65 -17.21 12.56
C LYS A 149 12.99 -17.32 11.18
N ILE A 150 11.99 -16.47 10.90
CA ILE A 150 11.46 -16.31 9.53
C ILE A 150 12.47 -15.48 8.75
N LYS A 151 13.30 -16.14 7.93
CA LYS A 151 14.47 -15.51 7.29
C LYS A 151 14.13 -14.71 6.05
N ASN A 152 13.22 -15.22 5.22
CA ASN A 152 12.93 -14.66 3.91
C ASN A 152 11.57 -13.97 3.94
N ILE A 153 11.53 -12.80 4.58
CA ILE A 153 10.34 -11.95 4.63
C ILE A 153 10.58 -10.68 3.82
N LEU A 154 9.64 -10.40 2.92
CA LEU A 154 9.58 -9.20 2.12
C LEU A 154 8.32 -8.42 2.49
N HIS A 155 8.39 -7.10 2.42
CA HIS A 155 7.22 -6.24 2.58
C HIS A 155 7.27 -5.05 1.64
N LEU A 156 6.10 -4.60 1.22
CA LEU A 156 5.88 -3.31 0.59
C LEU A 156 4.69 -2.67 1.29
N LEU A 157 4.95 -1.75 2.22
CA LEU A 157 3.92 -1.14 3.07
C LEU A 157 3.05 -2.23 3.73
N ASP A 158 1.80 -2.40 3.30
CA ASP A 158 0.79 -3.32 3.86
C ASP A 158 0.85 -4.73 3.27
N ASP A 159 1.55 -4.95 2.16
CA ASP A 159 1.72 -6.24 1.50
C ASP A 159 2.98 -6.95 2.00
N PHE A 160 2.85 -8.19 2.48
CA PHE A 160 3.96 -9.02 2.96
C PHE A 160 4.02 -10.34 2.18
N LEU A 161 5.23 -10.85 2.02
CA LEU A 161 5.52 -12.15 1.42
C LEU A 161 6.56 -12.89 2.26
N THR A 162 6.26 -14.11 2.68
CA THR A 162 7.27 -15.04 3.22
C THR A 162 7.54 -16.15 2.20
N ILE A 163 8.81 -16.56 2.10
CA ILE A 163 9.28 -17.57 1.16
C ILE A 163 10.10 -18.62 1.92
N ASP A 164 9.53 -19.80 2.12
CA ASP A 164 10.16 -20.88 2.88
C ASP A 164 10.83 -21.89 1.94
N HIS A 165 11.93 -22.49 2.40
CA HIS A 165 12.62 -23.53 1.62
C HIS A 165 11.70 -24.76 1.46
N PRO A 166 11.81 -25.55 0.37
CA PRO A 166 10.96 -26.74 0.18
C PRO A 166 11.02 -27.79 1.30
N SER A 167 12.11 -27.80 2.08
CA SER A 167 12.28 -28.68 3.25
C SER A 167 11.74 -28.10 4.56
N GLU A 168 11.30 -26.84 4.56
CA GLU A 168 10.73 -26.17 5.72
C GLU A 168 9.20 -26.27 5.66
N ASP A 169 8.57 -26.21 6.84
CA ASP A 169 7.12 -26.21 6.95
C ASP A 169 6.57 -24.80 6.74
N GLY A 170 6.00 -24.55 5.56
CA GLY A 170 5.37 -23.26 5.25
C GLY A 170 4.11 -22.97 6.08
N GLU A 171 3.40 -23.99 6.58
CA GLU A 171 2.26 -23.79 7.48
C GLU A 171 2.73 -23.21 8.81
N ARG A 172 3.87 -23.68 9.32
CA ARG A 172 4.51 -23.12 10.52
C ARG A 172 4.82 -21.64 10.34
N SER A 173 5.49 -21.25 9.24
CA SER A 173 5.82 -19.84 8.96
C SER A 173 4.56 -18.98 8.89
N MET A 174 3.51 -19.47 8.22
CA MET A 174 2.22 -18.81 8.15
C MET A 174 1.57 -18.64 9.53
N ALA A 175 1.52 -19.71 10.33
CA ALA A 175 0.94 -19.68 11.67
C ALA A 175 1.67 -18.70 12.60
N ILE A 176 3.00 -18.63 12.50
CA ILE A 176 3.82 -17.67 13.26
C ILE A 176 3.50 -16.25 12.83
N MET A 177 3.48 -15.94 11.53
CA MET A 177 3.14 -14.60 11.03
C MET A 177 1.76 -14.17 11.50
N MET A 178 0.75 -15.04 11.36
CA MET A 178 -0.61 -14.80 11.86
C MET A 178 -0.64 -14.55 13.37
N THR A 179 0.20 -15.25 14.14
CA THR A 179 0.34 -15.05 15.59
C THR A 179 0.97 -13.70 15.92
N ILE A 180 2.00 -13.28 15.19
CA ILE A 180 2.64 -11.97 15.35
C ILE A 180 1.63 -10.85 15.12
N PHE A 181 0.94 -10.88 13.98
CA PHE A 181 -0.09 -9.88 13.65
C PHE A 181 -1.19 -9.85 14.72
N LYS A 182 -1.68 -11.02 15.16
CA LYS A 182 -2.70 -11.11 16.21
C LYS A 182 -2.22 -10.52 17.53
N ARG A 183 -1.00 -10.83 17.97
CA ARG A 183 -0.42 -10.31 19.22
C ARG A 183 -0.19 -8.81 19.20
N LEU A 184 0.17 -8.27 18.03
CA LEU A 184 0.35 -6.84 17.83
C LEU A 184 -0.98 -6.10 17.57
N ASN A 185 -2.12 -6.79 17.60
CA ASN A 185 -3.44 -6.25 17.24
C ASN A 185 -3.47 -5.61 15.84
N ILE A 186 -2.71 -6.17 14.90
CA ILE A 186 -2.68 -5.72 13.51
C ILE A 186 -3.73 -6.48 12.70
N PRO A 187 -4.71 -5.78 12.10
CA PRO A 187 -5.82 -6.43 11.42
C PRO A 187 -5.40 -6.87 10.02
N ILE A 188 -5.57 -8.17 9.71
CA ILE A 188 -5.23 -8.73 8.39
C ILE A 188 -6.48 -8.85 7.52
N ALA A 189 -6.35 -8.53 6.23
CA ALA A 189 -7.36 -8.80 5.22
C ALA A 189 -7.39 -10.30 4.87
N LYS A 190 -8.12 -11.10 5.66
CA LYS A 190 -8.21 -12.57 5.49
C LYS A 190 -8.51 -13.05 4.05
N HIS A 191 -9.31 -12.29 3.30
CA HIS A 191 -9.67 -12.62 1.91
C HIS A 191 -8.53 -12.41 0.89
N LYS A 192 -7.43 -11.77 1.31
CA LYS A 192 -6.22 -11.56 0.51
C LYS A 192 -5.01 -12.32 1.06
N THR A 193 -5.12 -12.85 2.27
CA THR A 193 -4.13 -13.77 2.81
C THR A 193 -4.20 -15.06 2.01
N GLU A 194 -3.06 -15.51 1.53
CA GLU A 194 -2.94 -16.64 0.60
C GLU A 194 -1.68 -17.41 0.92
N GLY A 195 -1.72 -18.73 0.74
CA GLY A 195 -0.62 -19.62 1.10
C GLY A 195 -0.94 -20.50 2.30
N PRO A 196 -0.05 -21.45 2.64
CA PRO A 196 1.16 -21.81 1.88
C PRO A 196 0.85 -22.39 0.50
N VAL A 197 1.45 -21.83 -0.56
CA VAL A 197 1.29 -22.30 -1.96
C VAL A 197 2.58 -22.11 -2.75
N THR A 198 2.75 -22.84 -3.86
CA THR A 198 3.91 -22.66 -4.77
C THR A 198 3.66 -21.64 -5.89
N CYS A 199 2.45 -21.10 -6.01
CA CYS A 199 2.08 -20.17 -7.07
C CYS A 199 1.10 -19.13 -6.51
N LEU A 200 1.49 -17.85 -6.49
CA LEU A 200 0.62 -16.75 -6.06
C LEU A 200 0.98 -15.42 -6.74
N GLU A 201 0.06 -14.45 -6.71
CA GLU A 201 0.31 -13.08 -7.18
C GLU A 201 0.84 -12.19 -6.06
N TYR A 202 2.02 -11.60 -6.25
CA TYR A 202 2.65 -10.62 -5.36
C TYR A 202 3.11 -9.38 -6.16
N LEU A 203 2.79 -8.19 -5.65
CA LEU A 203 3.06 -6.90 -6.33
C LEU A 203 2.57 -6.84 -7.80
N GLY A 204 1.54 -7.62 -8.13
CA GLY A 204 0.98 -7.65 -9.47
C GLY A 204 1.63 -8.62 -10.45
N ILE A 205 2.55 -9.47 -9.98
CA ILE A 205 3.24 -10.50 -10.75
C ILE A 205 2.94 -11.86 -10.13
N ILE A 206 2.64 -12.85 -10.96
CA ILE A 206 2.49 -14.22 -10.51
C ILE A 206 3.88 -14.83 -10.38
N LEU A 207 4.21 -15.28 -9.17
CA LEU A 207 5.42 -16.02 -8.85
C LEU A 207 5.06 -17.50 -8.77
N ASP A 208 5.71 -18.34 -9.56
CA ASP A 208 5.51 -19.79 -9.56
C ASP A 208 6.84 -20.51 -9.28
N SER A 209 7.01 -20.97 -8.05
CA SER A 209 8.20 -21.65 -7.59
C SER A 209 8.29 -23.11 -8.05
N ASN A 210 7.18 -23.71 -8.51
CA ASN A 210 7.22 -25.06 -9.10
C ASN A 210 7.75 -24.99 -10.54
N LYS A 211 7.24 -24.04 -11.34
CA LYS A 211 7.70 -23.83 -12.72
C LYS A 211 8.98 -22.99 -12.81
N MET A 212 9.37 -22.32 -11.72
CA MET A 212 10.48 -21.37 -11.68
C MET A 212 10.32 -20.23 -12.68
N GLU A 213 9.11 -19.65 -12.73
CA GLU A 213 8.77 -18.55 -13.62
C GLU A 213 8.09 -17.40 -12.87
N ALA A 214 8.27 -16.18 -13.38
CA ALA A 214 7.50 -15.00 -12.99
C ALA A 214 6.76 -14.49 -14.23
N ARG A 215 5.45 -14.25 -14.11
CA ARG A 215 4.61 -13.84 -15.26
C ARG A 215 3.54 -12.83 -14.88
N LEU A 216 3.11 -12.05 -15.86
CA LEU A 216 1.96 -11.17 -15.69
C LEU A 216 0.66 -12.00 -15.61
N PRO A 217 -0.29 -11.64 -14.74
CA PRO A 217 -1.64 -12.19 -14.79
C PRO A 217 -2.28 -12.00 -16.18
N ASN A 218 -2.95 -13.03 -16.71
CA ASN A 218 -3.56 -13.01 -18.05
C ASN A 218 -4.50 -11.81 -18.26
N ILE A 219 -5.23 -11.41 -17.22
CA ILE A 219 -6.12 -10.24 -17.31
C ILE A 219 -5.36 -8.93 -17.54
N LYS A 220 -4.14 -8.81 -17.01
CA LYS A 220 -3.28 -7.65 -17.30
C LYS A 220 -2.76 -7.72 -18.72
N VAL A 221 -2.36 -8.90 -19.19
CA VAL A 221 -1.90 -9.12 -20.58
C VAL A 221 -3.01 -8.75 -21.57
N GLN A 222 -4.22 -9.28 -21.40
CA GLN A 222 -5.38 -8.97 -22.25
C GLN A 222 -5.65 -7.45 -22.30
N ARG A 223 -5.64 -6.77 -21.15
CA ARG A 223 -5.83 -5.32 -21.09
C ARG A 223 -4.73 -4.54 -21.82
N ILE A 224 -3.48 -4.98 -21.70
CA ILE A 224 -2.36 -4.38 -22.44
C ILE A 224 -2.58 -4.56 -23.94
N CYS A 225 -2.95 -5.76 -24.38
CA CYS A 225 -3.26 -6.04 -25.79
C CYS A 225 -4.41 -5.17 -26.31
N GLU A 226 -5.55 -5.12 -25.62
CA GLU A 226 -6.70 -4.29 -25.98
C GLU A 226 -6.33 -2.81 -26.09
N PHE A 227 -5.53 -2.32 -25.14
CA PHE A 227 -5.08 -0.93 -25.14
C PHE A 227 -4.12 -0.63 -26.30
N ILE A 228 -3.18 -1.54 -26.60
CA ILE A 228 -2.27 -1.43 -27.75
C ILE A 228 -3.08 -1.44 -29.05
N SER A 229 -4.02 -2.37 -29.22
CA SER A 229 -4.90 -2.42 -30.40
C SER A 229 -5.66 -1.10 -30.60
N LYS A 230 -6.18 -0.51 -29.52
CA LYS A 230 -6.86 0.79 -29.55
C LYS A 230 -5.94 1.98 -29.85
N LEU A 231 -4.66 1.89 -29.48
CA LEU A 231 -3.67 2.91 -29.84
C LEU A 231 -3.28 2.79 -31.32
N LEU A 232 -3.04 1.57 -31.80
CA LEU A 232 -2.70 1.30 -33.21
C LEU A 232 -3.83 1.69 -34.16
N SER A 233 -5.09 1.66 -33.70
CA SER A 233 -6.25 2.09 -34.50
C SER A 233 -6.41 3.61 -34.62
N LYS A 234 -5.54 4.42 -34.00
CA LYS A 234 -5.60 5.89 -34.05
C LYS A 234 -4.46 6.46 -34.88
N SER A 235 -4.76 7.49 -35.67
CA SER A 235 -3.77 8.23 -36.48
C SER A 235 -2.87 9.16 -35.65
N SER A 236 -3.25 9.49 -34.41
CA SER A 236 -2.45 10.28 -33.48
C SER A 236 -2.74 9.94 -32.01
N CYS A 237 -1.74 10.19 -31.15
CA CYS A 237 -1.77 9.88 -29.73
C CYS A 237 -1.04 10.98 -28.94
N THR A 238 -1.57 11.38 -27.78
CA THR A 238 -0.90 12.35 -26.90
C THR A 238 0.28 11.72 -26.15
N LYS A 239 1.31 12.51 -25.81
CA LYS A 239 2.44 12.05 -24.98
C LYS A 239 1.98 11.36 -23.69
N ARG A 240 0.92 11.88 -23.05
CA ARG A 240 0.32 11.29 -21.84
C ARG A 240 -0.28 9.90 -22.07
N GLN A 241 -0.93 9.68 -23.21
CA GLN A 241 -1.50 8.37 -23.58
C GLN A 241 -0.39 7.36 -23.89
N PHE A 242 0.67 7.79 -24.56
CA PHE A 242 1.83 6.95 -24.85
C PHE A 242 2.63 6.61 -23.58
N CYS A 243 2.95 7.58 -22.73
CA CYS A 243 3.61 7.34 -21.44
C CYS A 243 2.77 6.44 -20.53
N SER A 244 1.43 6.54 -20.58
CA SER A 244 0.55 5.61 -19.87
C SER A 244 0.67 4.16 -20.37
N CYS A 245 0.98 3.95 -21.66
CA CYS A 245 1.28 2.63 -22.23
C CYS A 245 2.60 2.10 -21.67
N TRP A 246 3.62 2.94 -21.72
CA TRP A 246 4.97 2.65 -21.24
C TRP A 246 5.01 2.34 -19.74
N ASP A 247 4.27 3.10 -18.92
CA ASP A 247 4.16 2.88 -17.48
C ASP A 247 3.48 1.56 -17.11
N ILE A 248 2.51 1.09 -17.92
CA ILE A 248 1.84 -0.20 -17.69
C ILE A 248 2.81 -1.35 -17.98
N LEU A 249 3.61 -1.20 -19.04
CA LEU A 249 4.64 -2.16 -19.43
C LEU A 249 5.79 -2.20 -18.41
N ILE A 250 6.33 -1.04 -18.01
CA ILE A 250 7.54 -0.97 -17.17
C ILE A 250 7.29 -1.16 -15.68
N LYS A 251 6.20 -0.65 -15.09
CA LYS A 251 5.95 -0.83 -13.65
C LYS A 251 5.61 -2.28 -13.25
N ASN A 252 5.54 -3.20 -14.21
CA ASN A 252 5.29 -4.62 -14.00
C ASN A 252 6.27 -5.53 -14.77
N THR A 253 7.37 -5.00 -15.31
CA THR A 253 8.47 -5.85 -15.82
C THR A 253 9.62 -5.83 -14.82
N PRO A 254 10.26 -6.97 -14.56
CA PRO A 254 11.46 -7.05 -13.72
C PRO A 254 12.55 -6.10 -14.23
#